data_AF-A0A1C5I6T2-F1
#
_entry.id   AF-A0A1C5I6T2-F1
#
_cell.length_a   1.000
_cell.length_b   1.000
_cell.length_c   1.000
_cell.angle_alpha   90.00
_cell.angle_beta   90.00
_cell.angle_gamma   90.00
#
_symmetry.space_group_name_H-M   'P 1'
#
loop_
_entity.id
_entity.type
_entity.pdbx_description
1 polymer ?
#
loop_
_entity_poly.entity_id
_entity_poly.type
_entity_poly.pdbx_seq_one_letter_code
_entity_poly.pdbx_strand_id
1 'polypeptide(L)'
;MRPDEFLRALDLLPTPLHERALALRAYARATHCADCQRIGDAVRLALTAAHYDEFGSAAQLLDAAEQQAAGHGSACRAQPTNQQLGRGRVGRWAGTTAPLVAATDASWKGRAGGIGYVVSDGHYGLRSRGTGRLDPTGYSRVLINELRAVDFLLSAYEEVPSGLTVLLDSLAALRYLHRWQAGETEAMPAGYSLRPRRWSAQPTLVRLAELVSRQPDLSFAHVKGHSGHALNEAADSLSHMARRRIGESFDVRPRAHALVDAFLRDWHSTVPH
;
A
#
# COMPACT_ATOMS: atom_id res chain seq x y z
N MET A 1 9.30 -5.12 7.82
CA MET A 1 8.88 -5.71 6.55
C MET A 1 7.53 -5.11 6.24
N ARG A 2 7.18 -4.89 4.97
CA ARG A 2 5.83 -4.44 4.64
C ARG A 2 4.83 -5.58 4.84
N PRO A 3 3.55 -5.30 5.16
CA PRO A 3 2.53 -6.35 5.27
C PRO A 3 2.44 -7.25 4.03
N ASP A 4 2.45 -6.67 2.82
CA ASP A 4 2.37 -7.44 1.57
C ASP A 4 3.61 -8.31 1.30
N GLU A 5 4.80 -7.85 1.70
CA GLU A 5 6.03 -8.65 1.62
C GLU A 5 6.00 -9.81 2.61
N PHE A 6 5.43 -9.58 3.80
CA PHE A 6 5.27 -10.60 4.83
C PHE A 6 4.31 -11.69 4.38
N LEU A 7 3.11 -11.32 3.91
CA LEU A 7 2.12 -12.28 3.42
C LEU A 7 2.66 -13.11 2.25
N ARG A 8 3.37 -12.50 1.31
CA ARG A 8 4.06 -13.24 0.23
C ARG A 8 5.03 -14.29 0.75
N ALA A 9 5.82 -13.95 1.75
CA ALA A 9 6.81 -14.87 2.28
C ALA A 9 6.16 -15.99 3.12
N LEU A 10 4.97 -15.74 3.71
CA LEU A 10 4.19 -16.78 4.37
C LEU A 10 3.71 -17.87 3.40
N ASP A 11 3.39 -17.52 2.14
CA ASP A 11 2.97 -18.48 1.11
C ASP A 11 4.06 -19.53 0.78
N LEU A 12 5.32 -19.26 1.16
CA LEU A 12 6.44 -20.17 0.97
C LEU A 12 6.58 -21.18 2.12
N LEU A 13 5.91 -20.97 3.25
CA LEU A 13 6.00 -21.85 4.41
C LEU A 13 5.00 -23.02 4.33
N PRO A 14 5.39 -24.23 4.76
CA PRO A 14 4.43 -25.31 4.99
C PRO A 14 3.44 -24.92 6.10
N THR A 15 2.21 -25.44 6.05
CA THR A 15 1.08 -25.07 6.93
C THR A 15 1.46 -24.90 8.41
N PRO A 16 2.22 -25.83 9.05
CA PRO A 16 2.56 -25.70 10.46
C PRO A 16 3.44 -24.48 10.77
N LEU A 17 4.32 -24.09 9.85
CA LEU A 17 5.19 -22.92 10.02
C LEU A 17 4.47 -21.63 9.62
N HIS A 18 3.55 -21.72 8.66
CA HIS A 18 2.74 -20.60 8.19
C HIS A 18 1.93 -19.98 9.35
N GLU A 19 1.17 -20.79 10.09
CA GLU A 19 0.32 -20.31 11.19
C GLU A 19 1.15 -19.66 12.31
N ARG A 20 2.29 -20.27 12.62
CA ARG A 20 3.25 -19.78 13.62
C ARG A 20 3.84 -18.43 13.24
N ALA A 21 4.32 -18.29 12.01
CA ALA A 21 4.82 -17.02 11.50
C ALA A 21 3.72 -15.96 11.47
N LEU A 22 2.50 -16.31 11.02
CA LEU A 22 1.35 -15.40 10.98
C LEU A 22 1.01 -14.84 12.37
N ALA A 23 1.06 -15.65 13.42
CA ALA A 23 0.83 -15.21 14.81
C ALA A 23 1.83 -14.12 15.26
N LEU A 24 3.05 -14.12 14.71
CA LEU A 24 4.11 -13.17 15.03
C LEU A 24 4.12 -11.91 14.14
N ARG A 25 3.13 -11.74 13.24
CA ARG A 25 3.09 -10.64 12.25
C ARG A 25 3.27 -9.23 12.82
N ALA A 26 2.82 -8.99 14.05
CA ALA A 26 2.93 -7.69 14.70
C ALA A 26 4.39 -7.28 14.92
N TYR A 27 5.29 -8.24 15.20
CA TYR A 27 6.71 -8.02 15.44
C TYR A 27 7.51 -7.73 14.16
N ALA A 28 6.98 -8.04 12.98
CA ALA A 28 7.63 -7.72 11.71
C ALA A 28 7.67 -6.21 11.39
N ARG A 29 6.96 -5.37 12.17
CA ARG A 29 6.86 -3.92 11.99
C ARG A 29 8.08 -3.17 12.56
N ALA A 30 8.33 -1.98 12.04
CA ALA A 30 9.35 -1.10 12.59
C ALA A 30 8.93 -0.60 13.99
N THR A 31 9.85 -0.65 14.95
CA THR A 31 9.61 -0.32 16.36
C THR A 31 10.90 0.17 17.02
N HIS A 32 10.79 0.94 18.11
CA HIS A 32 11.94 1.35 18.93
C HIS A 32 12.26 0.33 20.05
N CYS A 33 11.37 -0.64 20.30
CA CYS A 33 11.61 -1.66 21.31
C CYS A 33 12.65 -2.68 20.81
N ALA A 34 13.76 -2.81 21.55
CA ALA A 34 14.86 -3.71 21.20
C ALA A 34 14.43 -5.19 21.16
N ASP A 35 13.54 -5.62 22.06
CA ASP A 35 13.04 -6.99 22.08
C ASP A 35 12.12 -7.27 20.90
N CYS A 36 11.21 -6.34 20.58
CA CYS A 36 10.38 -6.45 19.38
C CYS A 36 11.22 -6.47 18.09
N GLN A 37 12.32 -5.72 18.03
CA GLN A 37 13.26 -5.77 16.91
C GLN A 37 13.90 -7.16 16.80
N ARG A 38 14.39 -7.72 17.90
CA ARG A 38 15.02 -9.06 17.93
C ARG A 38 14.05 -10.15 17.48
N ILE A 39 12.82 -10.15 18.01
CA ILE A 39 11.75 -11.08 17.59
C ILE A 39 11.47 -10.89 16.10
N GLY A 40 11.29 -9.65 15.66
CA GLY A 40 11.02 -9.32 14.27
C GLY A 40 12.14 -9.73 13.31
N ASP A 41 13.40 -9.68 13.73
CA ASP A 41 14.55 -10.12 12.95
C ASP A 41 14.59 -11.65 12.83
N ALA A 42 14.30 -12.39 13.92
CA ALA A 42 14.18 -13.84 13.87
C ALA A 42 13.07 -14.29 12.90
N VAL A 43 11.90 -13.64 12.95
CA VAL A 43 10.80 -13.90 12.00
C VAL A 43 11.22 -13.62 10.55
N ARG A 44 11.91 -12.51 10.28
CA ARG A 44 12.38 -12.19 8.92
C ARG A 44 13.43 -13.18 8.43
N LEU A 45 14.32 -13.64 9.31
CA LEU A 45 15.30 -14.66 8.98
C LEU A 45 14.61 -15.99 8.70
N ALA A 46 13.56 -16.36 9.44
CA ALA A 46 12.79 -17.57 9.17
C ALA A 46 12.13 -17.54 7.78
N LEU A 47 11.50 -16.41 7.44
CA LEU A 47 10.93 -16.18 6.11
C LEU A 47 11.99 -16.18 5.00
N THR A 48 13.20 -15.70 5.31
CA THR A 48 14.33 -15.76 4.37
C THR A 48 14.82 -17.19 4.20
N ALA A 49 14.92 -17.99 5.27
CA ALA A 49 15.29 -19.40 5.21
C ALA A 49 14.26 -20.20 4.38
N ALA A 50 12.97 -19.94 4.57
CA ALA A 50 11.91 -20.54 3.78
C ALA A 50 12.02 -20.23 2.28
N HIS A 51 12.50 -19.03 1.92
CA HIS A 51 12.76 -18.68 0.52
C HIS A 51 13.87 -19.53 -0.13
N TYR A 52 14.75 -20.14 0.68
CA TYR A 52 15.81 -21.04 0.24
C TYR A 52 15.50 -22.51 0.57
N ASP A 53 14.23 -22.85 0.83
CA ASP A 53 13.78 -24.20 1.20
C ASP A 53 14.42 -24.76 2.50
N GLU A 54 15.02 -23.90 3.33
CA GLU A 54 15.66 -24.25 4.61
C GLU A 54 14.63 -24.29 5.75
N PHE A 55 13.62 -25.16 5.63
CA PHE A 55 12.49 -25.22 6.57
C PHE A 55 12.89 -25.63 7.99
N GLY A 56 13.97 -26.43 8.15
CA GLY A 56 14.51 -26.76 9.47
C GLY A 56 15.03 -25.54 10.20
N SER A 57 15.78 -24.68 9.51
CA SER A 57 16.24 -23.39 10.06
C SER A 57 15.07 -22.43 10.30
N ALA A 58 14.09 -22.40 9.38
CA ALA A 58 12.89 -21.59 9.58
C ALA A 58 12.13 -21.99 10.85
N ALA A 59 11.97 -23.29 11.12
CA ALA A 59 11.34 -23.79 12.33
C ALA A 59 12.08 -23.36 13.60
N GLN A 60 13.40 -23.53 13.65
CA GLN A 60 14.22 -23.13 14.80
C GLN A 60 14.16 -21.62 15.08
N LEU A 61 14.17 -20.81 14.02
CA LEU A 61 14.05 -19.35 14.12
C LEU A 61 12.67 -18.93 14.64
N LEU A 62 11.60 -19.61 14.21
CA LEU A 62 10.25 -19.39 14.73
C LEU A 62 10.12 -19.85 16.19
N ASP A 63 10.72 -20.98 16.58
CA ASP A 63 10.75 -21.44 17.98
C ASP A 63 11.37 -20.36 18.90
N ALA A 64 12.52 -19.82 18.48
CA ALA A 64 13.20 -18.76 19.23
C ALA A 64 12.36 -17.47 19.29
N ALA A 65 11.71 -17.09 18.18
CA ALA A 65 10.87 -15.91 18.12
C ALA A 65 9.63 -16.04 19.03
N GLU A 66 9.00 -17.22 19.08
CA GLU A 66 7.85 -17.49 19.94
C GLU A 66 8.23 -17.46 21.43
N GLN A 67 9.37 -18.06 21.80
CA GLN A 67 9.88 -18.00 23.18
C GLN A 67 10.16 -16.56 23.62
N GLN A 68 10.80 -15.77 22.75
CA GLN A 68 11.06 -14.36 23.01
C GLN A 68 9.76 -13.54 23.09
N ALA A 69 8.80 -13.81 22.22
CA ALA A 69 7.49 -13.16 22.24
C ALA A 69 6.70 -13.49 23.52
N ALA A 70 6.75 -14.74 23.98
CA ALA A 70 6.13 -15.14 25.25
C ALA A 70 6.74 -14.41 26.45
N GLY A 71 8.07 -14.23 26.46
CA GLY A 71 8.75 -13.45 27.50
C GLY A 71 8.48 -11.94 27.44
N HIS A 72 8.22 -11.41 26.24
CA HIS A 72 7.93 -9.98 26.01
C HIS A 72 6.43 -9.63 26.19
N GLY A 73 5.54 -10.62 26.08
CA GLY A 73 4.09 -10.46 26.23
C GLY A 73 3.39 -9.99 24.95
N SER A 74 3.44 -8.68 24.66
CA SER A 74 2.71 -8.10 23.51
C SER A 74 3.59 -7.17 22.68
N ALA A 75 3.35 -7.11 21.37
CA ALA A 75 4.11 -6.24 20.49
C ALA A 75 3.90 -4.76 20.85
N CYS A 76 5.00 -4.02 21.04
CA CYS A 76 4.94 -2.59 21.31
C CYS A 76 4.40 -1.81 20.09
N ARG A 77 3.90 -0.60 20.34
CA ARG A 77 3.38 0.29 19.29
C ARG A 77 4.41 0.49 18.18
N ALA A 78 4.01 0.15 16.95
CA ALA A 78 4.86 0.35 15.79
C ALA A 78 5.19 1.84 15.58
N GLN A 79 6.40 2.11 15.11
CA GLN A 79 6.77 3.44 14.67
C GLN A 79 6.00 3.82 13.40
N PRO A 80 5.58 5.08 13.26
CA PRO A 80 5.15 5.59 11.99
C PRO A 80 6.31 5.55 10.99
N THR A 81 6.25 4.58 10.08
CA THR A 81 7.22 4.51 8.98
C THR A 81 7.07 5.75 8.09
N ASN A 82 8.10 6.10 7.30
CA ASN A 82 7.98 7.13 6.26
C ASN A 82 6.78 6.91 5.32
N GLN A 83 6.31 5.66 5.16
CA GLN A 83 5.11 5.32 4.40
C GLN A 83 3.80 5.69 5.13
N GLN A 84 3.80 5.68 6.46
CA GLN A 84 2.68 6.16 7.29
C GLN A 84 2.67 7.68 7.47
N LEU A 85 3.80 8.38 7.28
CA LEU A 85 3.86 9.85 7.47
C LEU A 85 2.95 10.65 6.53
N GLY A 86 2.50 10.05 5.43
CA GLY A 86 1.55 10.62 4.48
C GLY A 86 0.17 9.98 4.52
N ARG A 87 -0.16 9.17 5.53
CA ARG A 87 -1.48 8.52 5.67
C ARG A 87 -2.22 9.08 6.88
N GLY A 88 -3.55 9.07 6.81
CA GLY A 88 -4.42 9.49 7.89
C GLY A 88 -5.80 8.86 7.79
N ARG A 89 -6.63 9.13 8.79
CA ARG A 89 -8.03 8.74 8.80
C ARG A 89 -8.89 9.85 9.37
N VAL A 90 -9.99 10.15 8.70
CA VAL A 90 -11.03 11.03 9.24
C VAL A 90 -11.98 10.16 10.08
N GLY A 91 -11.85 10.22 11.40
CA GLY A 91 -12.45 9.24 12.32
C GLY A 91 -13.98 9.15 12.28
N ARG A 92 -14.69 10.21 11.89
CA ARG A 92 -16.16 10.22 11.85
C ARG A 92 -16.77 9.28 10.79
N TRP A 93 -15.98 8.91 9.78
CA TRP A 93 -16.39 8.00 8.71
C TRP A 93 -15.96 6.56 8.99
N ALA A 94 -15.31 6.32 10.13
CA ALA A 94 -14.95 4.98 10.57
C ALA A 94 -16.21 4.17 10.88
N GLY A 95 -16.21 2.89 10.48
CA GLY A 95 -17.32 1.98 10.78
C GLY A 95 -18.54 2.13 9.86
N THR A 96 -18.41 2.81 8.72
CA THR A 96 -19.43 2.71 7.67
C THR A 96 -19.65 1.25 7.29
N THR A 97 -20.92 0.84 7.19
CA THR A 97 -21.33 -0.52 6.81
C THR A 97 -21.49 -0.68 5.30
N ALA A 98 -21.41 0.43 4.54
CA ALA A 98 -21.49 0.40 3.09
C ALA A 98 -20.25 -0.29 2.49
N PRO A 99 -20.37 -0.90 1.29
CA PRO A 99 -19.23 -1.43 0.55
C PRO A 99 -18.13 -0.38 0.42
N LEU A 100 -16.88 -0.79 0.67
CA LEU A 100 -15.76 0.13 0.63
C LEU A 100 -15.45 0.52 -0.83
N VAL A 101 -15.58 1.80 -1.10
CA VAL A 101 -15.11 2.43 -2.34
C VAL A 101 -13.91 3.31 -2.03
N ALA A 102 -12.88 3.22 -2.86
CA ALA A 102 -11.69 4.04 -2.81
C ALA A 102 -11.42 4.69 -4.17
N ALA A 103 -10.74 5.82 -4.20
CA ALA A 103 -10.24 6.44 -5.42
C ALA A 103 -8.74 6.69 -5.30
N THR A 104 -8.04 6.59 -6.42
CA THR A 104 -6.59 6.86 -6.50
C THR A 104 -6.29 7.78 -7.67
N ASP A 105 -5.32 8.66 -7.51
CA ASP A 105 -4.86 9.54 -8.60
C ASP A 105 -3.36 9.87 -8.47
N ALA A 106 -2.75 10.27 -9.59
CA ALA A 106 -1.39 10.75 -9.66
C ALA A 106 -1.21 12.07 -10.44
N SER A 107 -0.53 13.02 -9.80
CA SER A 107 -0.19 14.29 -10.43
C SER A 107 1.29 14.42 -10.73
N TRP A 108 1.62 14.95 -11.92
CA TRP A 108 2.99 15.16 -12.36
C TRP A 108 3.22 16.54 -12.98
N LYS A 109 4.29 17.23 -12.59
CA LYS A 109 4.72 18.49 -13.22
C LYS A 109 6.24 18.65 -13.10
N GLY A 110 6.92 18.81 -14.24
CA GLY A 110 8.38 18.91 -14.29
C GLY A 110 9.05 17.67 -13.70
N ARG A 111 9.78 17.84 -12.59
CA ARG A 111 10.48 16.77 -11.84
C ARG A 111 9.78 16.38 -10.53
N ALA A 112 8.59 16.93 -10.28
CA ALA A 112 7.80 16.70 -9.09
C ALA A 112 6.57 15.84 -9.43
N GLY A 113 6.39 14.79 -8.65
CA GLY A 113 5.21 13.93 -8.69
C GLY A 113 4.54 13.83 -7.31
N GLY A 114 3.26 13.57 -7.32
CA GLY A 114 2.47 13.24 -6.13
C GLY A 114 1.47 12.15 -6.47
N ILE A 115 1.21 11.28 -5.52
CA ILE A 115 0.13 10.29 -5.60
C ILE A 115 -0.80 10.48 -4.40
N GLY A 116 -2.08 10.22 -4.60
CA GLY A 116 -3.12 10.35 -3.59
C GLY A 116 -4.08 9.17 -3.61
N TYR A 117 -4.67 8.85 -2.46
CA TYR A 117 -5.86 8.01 -2.38
C TYR A 117 -6.79 8.49 -1.27
N VAL A 118 -8.07 8.19 -1.43
CA VAL A 118 -9.10 8.33 -0.39
C VAL A 118 -10.00 7.10 -0.41
N VAL A 119 -10.53 6.74 0.75
CA VAL A 119 -11.46 5.63 0.96
C VAL A 119 -12.70 6.18 1.65
N SER A 120 -13.85 5.68 1.25
CA SER A 120 -15.18 6.03 1.78
C SER A 120 -15.28 5.93 3.31
N ASP A 121 -14.46 5.11 3.99
CA ASP A 121 -14.42 4.99 5.45
C ASP A 121 -13.48 5.98 6.16
N GLY A 122 -13.00 6.99 5.43
CA GLY A 122 -12.17 8.04 5.97
C GLY A 122 -10.67 7.80 5.84
N HIS A 123 -10.20 6.63 5.42
CA HIS A 123 -8.77 6.44 5.15
C HIS A 123 -8.31 7.28 3.98
N TYR A 124 -7.13 7.88 4.09
CA TYR A 124 -6.53 8.61 2.99
C TYR A 124 -5.01 8.54 3.06
N GLY A 125 -4.38 8.81 1.92
CA GLY A 125 -2.94 8.97 1.87
C GLY A 125 -2.50 9.88 0.75
N LEU A 126 -1.37 10.54 0.95
CA LEU A 126 -0.67 11.28 -0.07
C LEU A 126 0.84 11.16 0.07
N ARG A 127 1.55 11.04 -1.06
CA ARG A 127 3.00 10.82 -1.07
C ARG A 127 3.67 11.57 -2.22
N SER A 128 4.63 12.40 -1.86
CA SER A 128 5.49 13.13 -2.80
C SER A 128 6.56 12.21 -3.40
N ARG A 129 6.96 12.49 -4.63
CA ARG A 129 8.07 11.82 -5.30
C ARG A 129 8.82 12.79 -6.22
N GLY A 130 10.13 12.93 -6.02
CA GLY A 130 11.02 13.60 -6.98
C GLY A 130 11.61 12.62 -8.01
N THR A 131 12.12 13.15 -9.12
CA THR A 131 12.94 12.38 -10.06
C THR A 131 14.41 12.68 -9.94
N GLY A 132 15.24 11.62 -9.93
CA GLY A 132 16.69 11.70 -10.07
C GLY A 132 17.18 11.04 -11.36
N ARG A 133 18.51 11.02 -11.55
CA ARG A 133 19.20 10.47 -12.75
C ARG A 133 18.90 8.98 -13.02
N LEU A 134 18.44 8.24 -12.00
CA LEU A 134 18.10 6.82 -12.06
C LEU A 134 16.60 6.57 -11.81
N ASP A 135 15.72 7.50 -12.17
CA ASP A 135 14.29 7.34 -11.95
C ASP A 135 13.74 6.11 -12.72
N PRO A 136 13.30 5.06 -12.02
CA PRO A 136 12.89 3.80 -12.65
C PRO A 136 11.49 3.83 -13.25
N THR A 137 10.91 5.02 -13.38
CA THR A 137 9.58 5.28 -13.95
C THR A 137 9.62 5.36 -15.48
N GLY A 138 10.79 5.48 -16.12
CA GLY A 138 10.88 5.51 -17.59
C GLY A 138 10.07 6.65 -18.22
N TYR A 139 9.64 6.47 -19.47
CA TYR A 139 8.90 7.47 -20.26
C TYR A 139 7.41 7.57 -19.86
N SER A 140 6.79 6.47 -19.42
CA SER A 140 5.36 6.38 -19.06
C SER A 140 5.07 6.90 -17.65
N ARG A 141 5.55 8.11 -17.33
CA ARG A 141 5.58 8.61 -15.94
C ARG A 141 4.21 8.73 -15.30
N VAL A 142 3.22 9.24 -16.02
CA VAL A 142 1.86 9.40 -15.50
C VAL A 142 1.26 8.03 -15.18
N LEU A 143 1.17 7.15 -16.19
CA LEU A 143 0.66 5.77 -16.03
C LEU A 143 1.31 5.00 -14.87
N ILE A 144 2.64 5.06 -14.75
CA ILE A 144 3.33 4.32 -13.68
C ILE A 144 3.04 4.92 -12.30
N ASN A 145 2.80 6.24 -12.20
CA ASN A 145 2.39 6.82 -10.92
C ASN A 145 0.92 6.56 -10.61
N GLU A 146 0.03 6.44 -11.59
CA GLU A 146 -1.34 5.95 -11.36
C GLU A 146 -1.32 4.57 -10.71
N LEU A 147 -0.58 3.63 -11.31
CA LEU A 147 -0.46 2.28 -10.77
C LEU A 147 0.22 2.28 -9.39
N ARG A 148 1.16 3.20 -9.13
CA ARG A 148 1.75 3.35 -7.80
C ARG A 148 0.79 3.97 -6.78
N ALA A 149 -0.19 4.77 -7.21
CA ALA A 149 -1.25 5.26 -6.33
C ALA A 149 -2.08 4.08 -5.83
N VAL A 150 -2.37 3.10 -6.70
CA VAL A 150 -2.99 1.83 -6.32
C VAL A 150 -2.13 1.00 -5.35
N ASP A 151 -0.83 0.78 -5.64
CA ASP A 151 0.08 0.12 -4.64
C ASP A 151 0.08 0.88 -3.31
N PHE A 152 0.01 2.21 -3.35
CA PHE A 152 0.00 3.03 -2.15
C PHE A 152 -1.32 2.96 -1.38
N LEU A 153 -2.46 2.77 -2.04
CA LEU A 153 -3.74 2.45 -1.40
C LEU A 153 -3.70 1.05 -0.79
N LEU A 154 -3.39 0.02 -1.59
CA LEU A 154 -3.55 -1.37 -1.15
C LEU A 154 -2.57 -1.74 -0.02
N SER A 155 -1.36 -1.17 -0.06
CA SER A 155 -0.39 -1.32 1.04
C SER A 155 -0.73 -0.52 2.31
N ALA A 156 -1.89 0.15 2.36
CA ALA A 156 -2.45 0.73 3.58
C ALA A 156 -3.05 -0.32 4.51
N TYR A 157 -3.43 -1.45 3.95
CA TYR A 157 -4.05 -2.52 4.68
C TYR A 157 -3.06 -3.64 5.01
N GLU A 158 -3.31 -4.31 6.13
CA GLU A 158 -2.65 -5.57 6.44
C GLU A 158 -3.19 -6.67 5.52
N GLU A 159 -4.52 -6.71 5.40
CA GLU A 159 -5.27 -7.55 4.47
C GLU A 159 -6.23 -6.61 3.71
N VAL A 160 -6.23 -6.69 2.37
CA VAL A 160 -7.11 -5.84 1.55
C VAL A 160 -8.57 -6.20 1.87
N PRO A 161 -9.44 -5.23 2.20
CA PRO A 161 -10.84 -5.51 2.48
C PRO A 161 -11.51 -6.22 1.30
N SER A 162 -12.21 -7.33 1.56
CA SER A 162 -13.00 -8.01 0.54
C SER A 162 -14.08 -7.08 -0.03
N GLY A 163 -14.29 -7.15 -1.35
CA GLY A 163 -15.25 -6.31 -2.06
C GLY A 163 -14.84 -4.84 -2.22
N LEU A 164 -13.60 -4.46 -1.89
CA LEU A 164 -13.10 -3.11 -2.15
C LEU A 164 -13.22 -2.78 -3.64
N THR A 165 -13.85 -1.64 -3.95
CA THR A 165 -13.86 -1.07 -5.31
C THR A 165 -12.88 0.10 -5.40
N VAL A 166 -11.95 0.04 -6.35
CA VAL A 166 -10.97 1.11 -6.61
C VAL A 166 -11.35 1.85 -7.89
N LEU A 167 -11.59 3.14 -7.75
CA LEU A 167 -11.92 4.07 -8.82
C LEU A 167 -10.64 4.71 -9.38
N LEU A 168 -10.54 4.75 -10.70
CA LEU A 168 -9.47 5.41 -11.45
C LEU A 168 -10.04 6.16 -12.65
N ASP A 169 -9.42 7.26 -13.03
CA ASP A 169 -9.74 7.98 -14.28
C ASP A 169 -8.83 7.58 -15.46
N SER A 170 -7.81 6.77 -15.19
CA SER A 170 -6.87 6.28 -16.20
C SER A 170 -7.29 4.92 -16.76
N LEU A 171 -7.94 4.91 -17.93
CA LEU A 171 -8.23 3.69 -18.69
C LEU A 171 -6.97 2.85 -18.97
N ALA A 172 -5.81 3.50 -19.12
CA ALA A 172 -4.54 2.79 -19.31
C ALA A 172 -4.11 2.02 -18.06
N ALA A 173 -4.26 2.61 -16.87
CA ALA A 173 -3.99 1.92 -15.62
C ALA A 173 -4.96 0.75 -15.40
N LEU A 174 -6.27 0.99 -15.64
CA LEU A 174 -7.31 -0.04 -15.53
C LEU A 174 -7.01 -1.27 -16.39
N ARG A 175 -6.56 -1.08 -17.63
CA ARG A 175 -6.16 -2.22 -18.50
C ARG A 175 -5.08 -3.08 -17.87
N TYR A 176 -4.06 -2.48 -17.24
CA TYR A 176 -3.01 -3.26 -16.57
C TYR A 176 -3.54 -3.98 -15.33
N LEU A 177 -4.37 -3.32 -14.52
CA LEU A 177 -4.97 -3.92 -13.33
C LEU A 177 -5.82 -5.14 -13.68
N HIS A 178 -6.68 -5.05 -14.70
CA HIS A 178 -7.48 -6.20 -15.16
C HIS A 178 -6.63 -7.32 -15.76
N ARG A 179 -5.57 -7.01 -16.52
CA ARG A 179 -4.64 -8.04 -17.02
C ARG A 179 -3.94 -8.77 -15.87
N TRP A 180 -3.50 -8.05 -14.85
CA TRP A 180 -2.90 -8.67 -13.66
C TRP A 180 -3.90 -9.50 -12.88
N GLN A 181 -5.16 -9.05 -12.76
CA GLN A 181 -6.24 -9.82 -12.15
C GLN A 181 -6.54 -11.11 -12.94
N ALA A 182 -6.36 -11.08 -14.26
CA ALA A 182 -6.43 -12.26 -15.12
C ALA A 182 -5.16 -13.14 -15.10
N GLY A 183 -4.16 -12.81 -14.27
CA GLY A 183 -2.94 -13.59 -14.09
C GLY A 183 -1.76 -13.20 -14.98
N GLU A 184 -1.90 -12.19 -15.85
CA GLU A 184 -0.80 -11.71 -16.72
C GLU A 184 0.21 -10.84 -15.95
N THR A 185 0.77 -11.33 -14.83
CA THR A 185 1.59 -10.54 -13.90
C THR A 185 2.90 -10.02 -14.50
N GLU A 186 3.38 -10.61 -15.59
CA GLU A 186 4.57 -10.16 -16.32
C GLU A 186 4.29 -8.96 -17.25
N ALA A 187 3.01 -8.64 -17.50
CA ALA A 187 2.62 -7.54 -18.36
C ALA A 187 2.92 -6.18 -17.70
N MET A 188 4.07 -5.58 -18.03
CA MET A 188 4.49 -4.30 -17.46
C MET A 188 4.28 -3.12 -18.43
N PRO A 189 4.08 -1.89 -17.92
CA PRO A 189 4.16 -0.69 -18.75
C PRO A 189 5.47 -0.61 -19.52
N ALA A 190 5.41 -0.21 -20.79
CA ALA A 190 6.59 -0.07 -21.63
C ALA A 190 7.65 0.83 -20.97
N GLY A 191 8.89 0.34 -20.93
CA GLY A 191 10.02 1.04 -20.30
C GLY A 191 10.04 1.00 -18.77
N TYR A 192 9.17 0.23 -18.11
CA TYR A 192 9.24 0.04 -16.67
C TYR A 192 10.51 -0.73 -16.28
N SER A 193 11.30 -0.19 -15.36
CA SER A 193 12.55 -0.81 -14.96
C SER A 193 12.33 -1.91 -13.90
N LEU A 194 12.69 -3.14 -14.24
CA LEU A 194 12.68 -4.31 -13.36
C LEU A 194 13.90 -4.42 -12.44
N ARG A 195 14.81 -3.44 -12.48
CA ARG A 195 16.01 -3.47 -11.64
C ARG A 195 15.65 -3.50 -10.15
N PRO A 196 16.42 -4.25 -9.33
CA PRO A 196 16.27 -4.25 -7.88
C PRO A 196 16.34 -2.83 -7.30
N ARG A 197 15.62 -2.57 -6.21
CA ARG A 197 15.62 -1.26 -5.55
C ARG A 197 16.40 -1.32 -4.25
N ARG A 198 17.09 -0.23 -3.93
CA ARG A 198 17.90 -0.09 -2.69
C ARG A 198 17.14 -0.44 -1.41
N TRP A 199 15.82 -0.26 -1.41
CA TRP A 199 14.96 -0.41 -0.23
C TRP A 199 13.89 -1.51 -0.35
N SER A 200 13.87 -2.24 -1.47
CA SER A 200 12.95 -3.38 -1.70
C SER A 200 13.51 -4.17 -2.88
N ALA A 201 13.77 -5.47 -2.67
CA ALA A 201 14.31 -6.32 -3.71
C ALA A 201 13.41 -6.35 -4.95
N GLN A 202 12.08 -6.24 -4.76
CA GLN A 202 11.10 -6.33 -5.82
C GLN A 202 10.56 -4.95 -6.28
N PRO A 203 10.54 -4.67 -7.59
CA PRO A 203 9.95 -3.46 -8.15
C PRO A 203 8.46 -3.29 -7.80
N THR A 204 8.03 -2.05 -7.62
CA THR A 204 6.67 -1.72 -7.15
C THR A 204 5.54 -2.29 -8.01
N LEU A 205 5.65 -2.24 -9.33
CA LEU A 205 4.57 -2.72 -10.19
C LEU A 205 4.55 -4.24 -10.28
N VAL A 206 5.70 -4.90 -10.16
CA VAL A 206 5.74 -6.37 -10.03
C VAL A 206 5.01 -6.79 -8.76
N ARG A 207 5.31 -6.13 -7.63
CA ARG A 207 4.60 -6.40 -6.38
C ARG A 207 3.10 -6.16 -6.48
N LEU A 208 2.70 -5.09 -7.15
CA LEU A 208 1.29 -4.76 -7.35
C LEU A 208 0.60 -5.80 -8.23
N ALA A 209 1.23 -6.23 -9.33
CA ALA A 209 0.68 -7.24 -10.23
C ALA A 209 0.41 -8.55 -9.50
N GLU A 210 1.35 -9.03 -8.70
CA GLU A 210 1.18 -10.24 -7.87
C GLU A 210 0.16 -10.10 -6.75
N LEU A 211 -0.02 -8.89 -6.21
CA LEU A 211 -1.04 -8.64 -5.21
C LEU A 211 -2.42 -8.71 -5.88
N VAL A 212 -2.59 -8.00 -6.99
CA VAL A 212 -3.87 -7.94 -7.73
C VAL A 212 -4.26 -9.31 -8.28
N SER A 213 -3.30 -10.12 -8.76
CA SER A 213 -3.58 -11.48 -9.25
C SER A 213 -4.10 -12.44 -8.17
N ARG A 214 -3.90 -12.12 -6.89
CA ARG A 214 -4.37 -12.91 -5.74
C ARG A 214 -5.63 -12.34 -5.09
N GLN A 215 -6.19 -11.26 -5.62
CA GLN A 215 -7.33 -10.57 -5.04
C GLN A 215 -8.49 -10.52 -6.05
N PRO A 216 -9.18 -11.65 -6.29
CA PRO A 216 -10.29 -11.69 -7.24
C PRO A 216 -11.46 -10.80 -6.81
N ASP A 217 -11.65 -10.60 -5.51
CA ASP A 217 -12.72 -9.78 -4.95
C ASP A 217 -12.46 -8.26 -5.08
N LEU A 218 -11.26 -7.86 -5.50
CA LEU A 218 -10.92 -6.46 -5.73
C LEU A 218 -11.53 -6.00 -7.05
N SER A 219 -12.40 -4.99 -7.00
CA SER A 219 -13.02 -4.43 -8.20
C SER A 219 -12.32 -3.16 -8.64
N PHE A 220 -12.18 -2.97 -9.95
CA PHE A 220 -11.64 -1.74 -10.53
C PHE A 220 -12.67 -1.12 -11.47
N ALA A 221 -12.93 0.18 -11.31
CA ALA A 221 -13.91 0.89 -12.13
C ALA A 221 -13.38 2.23 -12.63
N HIS A 222 -13.80 2.57 -13.85
CA HIS A 222 -13.49 3.86 -14.45
C HIS A 222 -14.46 4.93 -13.98
N VAL A 223 -13.91 6.07 -13.56
CA VAL A 223 -14.67 7.30 -13.37
C VAL A 223 -14.13 8.37 -14.30
N LYS A 224 -15.02 9.18 -14.87
CA LYS A 224 -14.58 10.29 -15.72
C LYS A 224 -13.85 11.32 -14.86
N GLY A 225 -12.61 11.64 -15.19
CA GLY A 225 -11.86 12.71 -14.53
C GLY A 225 -12.58 14.05 -14.65
N HIS A 226 -12.47 14.88 -13.61
CA HIS A 226 -13.09 16.21 -13.54
C HIS A 226 -14.61 16.22 -13.75
N SER A 227 -15.29 15.14 -13.35
CA SER A 227 -16.75 15.01 -13.45
C SER A 227 -17.49 15.46 -12.19
N GLY A 228 -16.76 15.85 -11.14
CA GLY A 228 -17.35 16.14 -9.82
C GLY A 228 -17.57 14.89 -8.98
N HIS A 229 -17.02 13.73 -9.35
CA HIS A 229 -17.09 12.54 -8.53
C HIS A 229 -16.27 12.71 -7.24
N ALA A 230 -16.94 12.91 -6.10
CA ALA A 230 -16.34 13.33 -4.83
C ALA A 230 -15.05 12.60 -4.42
N LEU A 231 -15.03 11.26 -4.46
CA LEU A 231 -13.83 10.49 -4.11
C LEU A 231 -12.67 10.72 -5.09
N ASN A 232 -12.96 10.84 -6.39
CA ASN A 232 -11.94 11.04 -7.41
C ASN A 232 -11.32 12.44 -7.30
N GLU A 233 -12.15 13.47 -7.13
CA GLU A 233 -11.69 14.85 -6.94
C GLU A 233 -10.86 15.01 -5.64
N ALA A 234 -11.20 14.25 -4.59
CA ALA A 234 -10.39 14.20 -3.38
C ALA A 234 -9.03 13.55 -3.63
N ALA A 235 -8.98 12.42 -4.35
CA ALA A 235 -7.73 11.77 -4.71
C ALA A 235 -6.83 12.67 -5.59
N ASP A 236 -7.41 13.36 -6.57
CA ASP A 236 -6.72 14.37 -7.41
C ASP A 236 -6.16 15.53 -6.59
N SER A 237 -6.99 16.08 -5.70
CA SER A 237 -6.55 17.15 -4.82
C SER A 237 -5.39 16.73 -3.91
N LEU A 238 -5.42 15.49 -3.39
CA LEU A 238 -4.33 14.92 -2.58
C LEU A 238 -3.07 14.70 -3.41
N SER A 239 -3.18 14.21 -4.64
CA SER A 239 -2.04 13.97 -5.55
C SER A 239 -1.37 15.31 -5.92
N HIS A 240 -2.15 16.34 -6.20
CA HIS A 240 -1.71 17.72 -6.44
C HIS A 240 -1.01 18.31 -5.21
N MET A 241 -1.59 18.12 -4.02
CA MET A 241 -1.01 18.58 -2.76
C MET A 241 0.34 17.91 -2.49
N ALA A 242 0.43 16.60 -2.67
CA ALA A 242 1.68 15.84 -2.53
C ALA A 242 2.75 16.32 -3.50
N ARG A 243 2.38 16.60 -4.76
CA ARG A 243 3.32 17.13 -5.77
C ARG A 243 3.88 18.49 -5.36
N ARG A 244 3.02 19.42 -4.92
CA ARG A 244 3.40 20.79 -4.55
C ARG A 244 4.36 20.85 -3.36
N ARG A 245 4.20 19.95 -2.39
CA ARG A 245 5.07 19.87 -1.19
C ARG A 245 6.56 19.70 -1.51
N ILE A 246 6.92 19.25 -2.72
CA ILE A 246 8.34 19.14 -3.13
C ILE A 246 9.00 20.52 -3.27
N GLY A 247 8.25 21.53 -3.72
CA GLY A 247 8.76 22.89 -3.95
C GLY A 247 8.17 23.95 -3.02
N GLU A 248 7.17 23.59 -2.21
CA GLU A 248 6.44 24.51 -1.34
C GLU A 248 6.45 23.99 0.10
N SER A 249 6.75 24.86 1.06
CA SER A 249 6.67 24.54 2.48
C SER A 249 5.27 24.88 3.01
N PHE A 250 4.52 23.85 3.42
CA PHE A 250 3.26 24.00 4.14
C PHE A 250 2.97 22.74 4.95
N ASP A 251 2.17 22.88 6.01
CA ASP A 251 1.69 21.71 6.75
C ASP A 251 0.61 20.99 5.94
N VAL A 252 1.01 19.85 5.39
CA VAL A 252 0.19 19.05 4.50
C VAL A 252 -0.92 18.32 5.25
N ARG A 253 -0.73 17.99 6.54
CA ARG A 253 -1.59 17.04 7.24
C ARG A 253 -2.95 17.61 7.60
N PRO A 254 -3.07 18.76 8.28
CA PRO A 254 -4.37 19.35 8.59
C PRO A 254 -5.15 19.68 7.31
N ARG A 255 -4.44 20.13 6.27
CA ARG A 255 -5.04 20.46 4.98
C ARG A 255 -5.60 19.23 4.26
N ALA A 256 -4.84 18.13 4.22
CA ALA A 256 -5.31 16.87 3.65
C ALA A 256 -6.52 16.32 4.44
N HIS A 257 -6.47 16.36 5.77
CA HIS A 257 -7.58 15.90 6.61
C HIS A 257 -8.87 16.70 6.36
N ALA A 258 -8.78 18.04 6.37
CA ALA A 258 -9.95 18.91 6.14
C ALA A 258 -10.54 18.72 4.74
N LEU A 259 -9.66 18.57 3.73
CA LEU A 259 -10.08 18.32 2.35
C LEU A 259 -10.81 16.99 2.22
N VAL A 260 -10.24 15.92 2.76
CA VAL A 260 -10.85 14.57 2.73
C VAL A 260 -12.19 14.56 3.46
N ASP A 261 -12.27 15.19 4.64
CA ASP A 261 -13.55 15.28 5.36
C ASP A 261 -14.62 16.01 4.55
N ALA A 262 -14.27 17.10 3.85
CA ALA A 262 -15.21 17.84 3.01
C ALA A 262 -15.76 16.99 1.85
N PHE A 263 -14.90 16.31 1.10
CA PHE A 263 -15.33 15.46 -0.01
C PHE A 263 -16.07 14.20 0.45
N LEU A 264 -15.72 13.64 1.61
CA LEU A 264 -16.45 12.49 2.16
C LEU A 264 -17.85 12.86 2.63
N ARG A 265 -18.07 14.10 3.12
CA ARG A 265 -19.43 14.60 3.39
C ARG A 265 -20.28 14.60 2.12
N ASP A 266 -19.72 15.09 1.02
CA ASP A 266 -20.40 15.12 -0.28
C ASP A 266 -20.72 13.69 -0.76
N TRP A 267 -19.72 12.80 -0.76
CA TRP A 267 -19.90 11.38 -1.08
C TRP A 267 -21.03 10.73 -0.27
N HIS A 268 -20.98 10.79 1.07
CA HIS A 268 -21.98 10.15 1.93
C HIS A 268 -23.35 10.83 1.88
N SER A 269 -23.46 12.07 1.36
CA SER A 269 -24.76 12.70 1.13
C SER A 269 -25.44 12.25 -0.17
N THR A 270 -24.68 11.68 -1.11
CA THR A 270 -25.17 11.32 -2.45
C THR A 270 -25.41 9.81 -2.63
N VAL A 271 -24.80 8.98 -1.78
CA VAL A 271 -24.97 7.51 -1.82
C VAL A 271 -26.13 7.10 -0.90
N PRO A 272 -27.16 6.40 -1.42
CA PRO A 272 -28.23 5.85 -0.59
C PRO A 272 -27.65 4.83 0.41
N HIS A 273 -28.03 4.95 1.69
CA HIS A 273 -27.69 3.98 2.74
C HIS A 273 -28.47 2.68 2.62
#